data_AF-A0A924GFI4-F1
#
_entry.id   AF-A0A924GFI4-F1
#
_cell.length_a   1.000
_cell.length_b   1.000
_cell.length_c   1.000
_cell.angle_alpha   90.00
_cell.angle_beta   90.00
_cell.angle_gamma   90.00
#
_symmetry.space_group_name_H-M   'P 1'
#
loop_
_entity.id
_entity.type
_entity.pdbx_description
1 polymer ?
#
loop_
_entity_poly.entity_id
_entity_poly.type
_entity_poly.pdbx_seq_one_letter_code
_entity_poly.pdbx_strand_id
1 'polypeptide(L)'
;METRVFLERGTCCVWISLIDDGSLRLSGQDLGGCLGADEYEYWITVHPQDFALIREALGAEPAVDIEDLMCANAKMIYSCGELTWLRSIAAVPDFANYF
;
A
#
# COMPACT_ATOMS: atom_id res chain seq x y z
N MET A 1 1.46 15.39 7.40
CA MET A 1 1.26 14.09 6.73
C MET A 1 0.29 14.32 5.59
N GLU A 2 0.73 14.20 4.35
CA GLU A 2 -0.15 14.26 3.19
C GLU A 2 -0.61 12.83 2.90
N THR A 3 -1.89 12.65 2.55
CA THR A 3 -2.46 11.34 2.22
C THR A 3 -2.91 11.40 0.78
N ARG A 4 -2.41 10.48 -0.05
CA ARG A 4 -2.72 10.41 -1.48
C ARG A 4 -3.65 9.24 -1.74
N VAL A 5 -4.51 9.36 -2.74
CA VAL A 5 -5.30 8.22 -3.23
C VAL A 5 -4.37 7.30 -3.99
N PHE A 6 -4.23 6.07 -3.49
CA PHE A 6 -3.48 5.00 -4.17
C PHE A 6 -4.38 4.27 -5.17
N LEU A 7 -5.64 4.01 -4.79
CA LEU A 7 -6.63 3.37 -5.64
C LEU A 7 -8.05 3.74 -5.21
N GLU A 8 -8.94 3.94 -6.17
CA GLU A 8 -10.39 3.93 -5.97
C GLU A 8 -11.06 2.97 -6.96
N ARG A 9 -11.86 2.02 -6.46
CA ARG A 9 -12.59 1.06 -7.30
C ARG A 9 -13.86 0.56 -6.62
N GLY A 10 -15.01 1.04 -7.09
CA GLY A 10 -16.32 0.63 -6.57
C GLY A 10 -16.48 1.08 -5.12
N THR A 11 -16.64 0.13 -4.20
CA THR A 11 -16.75 0.37 -2.75
C THR A 11 -15.39 0.38 -2.04
N CYS A 12 -14.31 0.02 -2.74
CA CYS A 12 -12.97 -0.06 -2.18
C CYS A 12 -12.16 1.21 -2.49
N CYS A 13 -11.58 1.81 -1.46
CA CYS A 13 -10.62 2.90 -1.56
C CYS A 13 -9.35 2.53 -0.79
N VAL A 14 -8.20 2.86 -1.35
CA VAL A 14 -6.88 2.68 -0.74
C VAL A 14 -6.14 4.01 -0.80
N TRP A 15 -5.63 4.43 0.35
CA TRP A 15 -4.78 5.60 0.49
C TRP A 15 -3.36 5.20 0.81
N ILE A 16 -2.42 6.08 0.44
CA ILE A 16 -1.01 5.94 0.76
C ILE A 16 -0.52 7.21 1.47
N SER A 17 0.31 7.01 2.48
CA SER A 17 0.93 8.11 3.23
C SER A 17 2.24 7.66 3.87
N LEU A 18 3.25 8.53 3.90
CA LEU A 18 4.35 8.40 4.86
C LEU A 18 3.88 8.77 6.28
N ILE A 19 4.12 7.92 7.27
CA ILE A 19 3.80 8.17 8.68
C ILE A 19 5.02 8.71 9.46
N ASP A 20 4.84 9.11 10.72
CA ASP A 20 5.83 9.85 11.51
C ASP A 20 7.19 9.15 11.68
N ASP A 21 7.23 7.81 11.66
CA ASP A 21 8.47 7.02 11.75
C ASP A 21 9.19 6.85 10.39
N GLY A 22 8.64 7.46 9.33
CA GLY A 22 9.14 7.36 7.96
C GLY A 22 8.60 6.15 7.19
N SER A 23 7.81 5.27 7.82
CA SER A 23 7.20 4.13 7.14
C SER A 23 6.13 4.57 6.14
N LEU A 24 5.97 3.76 5.11
CA LEU A 24 4.90 3.93 4.13
C LEU A 24 3.70 3.12 4.56
N ARG A 25 2.54 3.75 4.72
CA ARG A 25 1.29 3.07 5.07
C ARG A 25 0.31 3.10 3.90
N LEU A 26 -0.14 1.92 3.48
CA LEU A 26 -1.34 1.74 2.69
C LEU A 26 -2.51 1.51 3.65
N SER A 27 -3.55 2.34 3.56
CA SER A 27 -4.78 2.21 4.34
C SER A 27 -5.90 1.88 3.36
N GLY A 28 -6.54 0.73 3.49
CA GLY A 28 -7.65 0.33 2.63
C GLY A 28 -8.95 0.24 3.39
N GLN A 29 -10.05 0.62 2.74
CA GLN A 29 -11.40 0.52 3.23
C GLN A 29 -12.28 -0.02 2.09
N ASP A 30 -13.10 -1.03 2.38
CA ASP A 30 -14.11 -1.55 1.46
C ASP A 30 -15.50 -1.52 2.12
N LEU A 31 -16.36 -0.63 1.63
CA LEU A 31 -17.75 -0.47 2.07
C LEU A 31 -18.70 -1.52 1.46
N GLY A 32 -18.18 -2.43 0.64
CA GLY A 32 -18.93 -3.57 0.10
C GLY A 32 -19.06 -4.71 1.11
N GLY A 33 -18.39 -4.59 2.26
CA GLY A 33 -18.37 -5.58 3.32
C GLY A 33 -17.55 -6.82 2.98
N CYS A 34 -17.19 -7.56 4.02
CA CYS A 34 -16.42 -8.80 3.92
C CYS A 34 -16.81 -9.71 5.09
N LEU A 35 -16.98 -11.02 4.84
CA LEU A 35 -17.16 -12.04 5.89
C LEU A 35 -18.27 -11.74 6.92
N GLY A 36 -19.35 -11.07 6.51
CA GLY A 36 -20.49 -10.76 7.38
C GLY A 36 -20.41 -9.42 8.11
N ALA A 37 -19.37 -8.63 7.85
CA ALA A 37 -19.32 -7.21 8.23
C ALA A 37 -19.77 -6.33 7.05
N ASP A 38 -20.38 -5.18 7.36
CA ASP A 38 -20.82 -4.18 6.37
C ASP A 38 -19.65 -3.38 5.78
N GLU A 39 -18.48 -3.44 6.44
CA GLU A 39 -17.26 -2.74 6.09
C GLU A 39 -16.04 -3.60 6.38
N TYR A 40 -14.94 -3.32 5.69
CA TYR A 40 -13.64 -3.91 5.96
C TYR A 40 -12.54 -2.85 5.88
N GLU A 41 -11.72 -2.74 6.91
CA GLU A 41 -10.56 -1.84 6.92
C GLU A 41 -9.26 -2.62 7.11
N TYR A 42 -8.19 -2.17 6.45
CA TYR A 42 -6.86 -2.75 6.60
C TYR A 42 -5.74 -1.73 6.49
N TRP A 43 -4.60 -2.08 7.06
CA TRP A 43 -3.35 -1.32 6.98
C TRP A 43 -2.21 -2.26 6.61
N ILE A 44 -1.42 -1.84 5.62
CA ILE A 44 -0.13 -2.45 5.29
C ILE A 44 0.94 -1.39 5.56
N THR A 45 1.89 -1.69 6.44
CA THR A 45 2.99 -0.78 6.78
C THR A 45 4.31 -1.34 6.25
N VAL A 46 4.98 -0.58 5.39
CA VAL A 46 6.31 -0.89 4.84
C VAL A 46 7.35 -0.02 5.53
N HIS A 47 8.32 -0.67 6.18
CA HIS A 47 9.41 0.01 6.87
C HIS A 47 10.41 0.64 5.88
N PRO A 48 11.06 1.77 6.21
CA PRO A 48 12.00 2.45 5.31
C PRO A 48 13.13 1.56 4.78
N GLN A 49 13.56 0.57 5.57
CA GLN A 49 14.60 -0.39 5.19
C GLN A 49 14.25 -1.22 3.94
N ASP A 50 12.95 -1.39 3.64
CA ASP A 50 12.47 -2.16 2.50
C ASP A 50 12.23 -1.28 1.25
N PHE A 51 12.38 0.04 1.34
CA PHE A 51 12.13 0.94 0.20
C PHE A 51 13.07 0.67 -0.98
N ALA A 52 14.30 0.21 -0.71
CA ALA A 52 15.22 -0.20 -1.76
C ALA A 52 14.67 -1.34 -2.62
N LEU A 53 13.97 -2.31 -2.00
CA LEU A 53 13.36 -3.44 -2.69
C LEU A 53 12.23 -2.98 -3.62
N ILE A 54 11.38 -2.04 -3.15
CA ILE A 54 10.32 -1.44 -3.96
C ILE A 54 10.91 -0.74 -5.19
N ARG A 55 11.97 0.03 -4.99
CA ARG A 55 12.64 0.78 -6.08
C ARG A 55 13.25 -0.15 -7.10
N GLU A 56 13.97 -1.17 -6.66
CA GLU A 56 14.58 -2.17 -7.54
C GLU A 56 13.51 -2.90 -8.35
N ALA A 57 12.44 -3.36 -7.70
CA ALA A 57 11.35 -4.07 -8.36
C ALA A 57 10.59 -3.23 -9.40
N LEU A 58 10.52 -1.91 -9.19
CA LEU A 58 9.86 -0.97 -10.10
C LEU A 58 10.85 -0.29 -11.07
N GLY A 59 12.13 -0.65 -11.04
CA GLY A 59 13.17 -0.08 -11.90
C GLY A 59 13.39 1.42 -11.71
N ALA A 60 13.18 1.93 -10.49
CA ALA A 60 13.22 3.35 -10.18
C ALA A 60 14.56 3.80 -9.58
N GLU A 61 14.93 5.05 -9.86
CA GLU A 61 16.09 5.67 -9.22
C GLU A 61 15.85 5.95 -7.73
N PRO A 62 16.91 5.99 -6.88
CA PRO A 62 16.79 6.29 -5.45
C PRO A 62 16.12 7.62 -5.11
N ALA A 63 16.23 8.61 -6.00
CA ALA A 63 15.72 9.97 -5.78
C ALA A 63 14.21 10.14 -6.04
N VAL A 64 13.55 9.16 -6.65
CA VAL A 64 12.10 9.23 -6.93
C VAL A 64 11.33 9.21 -5.61
N ASP A 65 10.32 10.04 -5.42
CA ASP A 65 9.48 9.97 -4.22
C ASP A 65 8.79 8.60 -4.11
N ILE A 66 8.78 7.99 -2.92
CA ILE A 66 8.30 6.60 -2.76
C ILE A 66 6.77 6.52 -2.91
N GLU A 67 6.04 7.55 -2.45
CA GLU A 67 4.59 7.60 -2.59
C GLU A 67 4.21 7.79 -4.07
N ASP A 68 4.90 8.68 -4.79
CA ASP A 68 4.71 8.86 -6.23
C ASP A 68 5.02 7.58 -7.02
N LEU A 69 6.12 6.90 -6.67
CA LEU A 69 6.51 5.65 -7.32
C LEU A 69 5.43 4.57 -7.17
N MET A 70 4.88 4.44 -5.96
CA MET A 70 3.83 3.48 -5.66
C MET A 70 2.53 3.85 -6.41
N CYS A 71 2.10 5.11 -6.36
CA CYS A 71 0.92 5.60 -7.07
C CYS A 71 1.02 5.40 -8.59
N ALA A 72 2.18 5.67 -9.19
CA ALA A 72 2.42 5.45 -10.62
C ALA A 72 2.25 3.98 -11.05
N ASN A 73 2.40 3.04 -10.11
CA ASN A 73 2.32 1.60 -10.33
C ASN A 73 1.10 0.94 -9.66
N ALA A 74 0.18 1.72 -9.08
CA ALA A 74 -0.87 1.23 -8.19
C ALA A 74 -1.75 0.15 -8.84
N LYS A 75 -2.10 0.30 -10.12
CA LYS A 75 -2.93 -0.68 -10.84
C LYS A 75 -2.28 -2.06 -10.91
N MET A 76 -0.98 -2.13 -11.16
CA MET A 76 -0.25 -3.39 -11.23
C MET A 76 -0.15 -4.03 -9.85
N ILE A 77 0.28 -3.24 -8.86
CA ILE A 77 0.44 -3.66 -7.47
C ILE A 77 -0.89 -4.22 -6.93
N TYR A 78 -2.00 -3.49 -7.12
CA TYR A 78 -3.32 -3.91 -6.69
C TYR A 78 -3.82 -5.16 -7.42
N SER A 79 -3.53 -5.31 -8.72
CA SER A 79 -3.94 -6.50 -9.48
C SER A 79 -3.32 -7.79 -8.94
N CYS A 80 -2.15 -7.71 -8.29
CA CYS A 80 -1.52 -8.82 -7.59
C CYS A 80 -2.02 -8.99 -6.13
N GLY A 81 -2.67 -7.97 -5.58
CA GLY A 81 -2.87 -7.75 -4.14
C GLY A 81 -1.62 -7.12 -3.51
N GLU A 82 -1.77 -5.98 -2.84
CA GLU A 82 -0.66 -5.13 -2.40
C GLU A 82 0.27 -5.87 -1.43
N LEU A 83 -0.31 -6.58 -0.45
CA LEU A 83 0.46 -7.38 0.51
C LEU A 83 1.22 -8.53 -0.18
N THR A 84 0.57 -9.18 -1.14
CA THR A 84 1.17 -10.27 -1.93
C THR A 84 2.33 -9.75 -2.78
N TRP A 85 2.13 -8.61 -3.44
CA TRP A 85 3.15 -7.99 -4.27
C TRP A 85 4.38 -7.58 -3.44
N LEU A 86 4.18 -6.91 -2.30
CA LEU A 86 5.28 -6.54 -1.39
C LEU A 86 6.07 -7.76 -0.92
N ARG A 87 5.39 -8.83 -0.52
CA ARG A 87 6.07 -10.08 -0.12
C ARG A 87 6.81 -10.75 -1.28
N SER A 88 6.32 -10.60 -2.52
CA SER A 88 6.97 -11.17 -3.71
C SER A 88 8.33 -10.55 -4.02
N ILE A 89 8.56 -9.30 -3.59
CA ILE A 89 9.85 -8.59 -3.71
C ILE A 89 10.69 -8.70 -2.43
N ALA A 90 10.36 -9.66 -1.57
CA ALA A 90 11.00 -9.93 -0.28
C ALA A 90 10.89 -8.82 0.79
N ALA A 91 10.02 -7.82 0.60
CA ALA A 91 9.70 -6.87 1.66
C ALA A 91 8.90 -7.58 2.78
N VAL A 92 9.04 -7.09 4.01
CA VAL A 92 8.40 -7.68 5.20
C VAL A 92 7.44 -6.67 5.82
N PRO A 93 6.29 -6.40 5.18
CA PRO A 93 5.34 -5.43 5.71
C PRO A 93 4.54 -5.98 6.89
N ASP A 94 4.20 -5.08 7.81
CA ASP A 94 3.21 -5.35 8.86
C ASP A 94 1.81 -5.25 8.27
N PHE A 95 0.92 -6.15 8.71
CA PHE A 95 -0.48 -6.18 8.30
C PHE A 95 -1.40 -6.14 9.52
N ALA A 96 -2.38 -5.25 9.50
CA ALA A 96 -3.44 -5.15 10.48
C ALA A 96 -4.78 -4.93 9.77
N ASN A 97 -5.87 -5.36 10.37
CA ASN A 97 -7.22 -5.17 9.85
C ASN A 97 -8.25 -4.99 10.96
N TYR A 98 -9.40 -4.42 10.59
CA TYR A 98 -10.57 -4.24 11.45
C TYR A 98 -11.83 -4.68 10.68
N PHE A 99 -12.81 -5.21 11.41
CA PHE A 99 -14.13 -5.66 10.91
C PHE A 99 -15.23 -4.95 11.70
#